data_AF-A0A924MBI8-F1
#
_entry.id   AF-A0A924MBI8-F1
#
_cell.length_a   1.000
_cell.length_b   1.000
_cell.length_c   1.000
_cell.angle_alpha   90.00
_cell.angle_beta   90.00
_cell.angle_gamma   90.00
#
_symmetry.space_group_name_H-M   'P 1'
#
loop_
_entity.id
_entity.type
_entity.pdbx_description
1 polymer ?
#
loop_
_entity_poly.entity_id
_entity_poly.type
_entity_poly.pdbx_seq_one_letter_code
_entity_poly.pdbx_strand_id
1 'polypeptide(L)'
;ILFDYLLLLAALLTVTFIGYLQYQFQVFGQSLHVASFIPMVILFAAAYRFDNIGVLSLAITNLGVWLGINVTPTSLLKSYQFNDEVIIYTGILLGLVLQLIAWLSIKKEMKKHFVFTYQNFGIHVFFISCLAAIFHFHLYLFWLLLLAAVAYYLFTKAIKEKSFYFLLMVVLYAFVALSFTVINLLLKADPNFDTGLMLIITMYFTTASIGLIFFLIHYNKKLKHHDNL
;
A
#
# COMPACT_ATOMS: atom_id res chain seq x y z
N ILE A 1 -19.07 -7.96 -19.42
CA ILE A 1 -19.69 -6.91 -18.57
C ILE A 1 -20.62 -7.50 -17.52
N LEU A 2 -21.85 -7.94 -17.84
CA LEU A 2 -22.78 -8.47 -16.81
C LEU A 2 -22.23 -9.71 -16.08
N PHE A 3 -21.57 -10.62 -16.81
CA PHE A 3 -20.86 -11.75 -16.22
C PHE A 3 -19.77 -11.34 -15.23
N ASP A 4 -18.99 -10.31 -15.54
CA ASP A 4 -17.90 -9.83 -14.67
C ASP A 4 -18.43 -9.26 -13.36
N TYR A 5 -19.58 -8.57 -13.42
CA TYR A 5 -20.27 -8.07 -12.23
C TYR A 5 -20.89 -9.20 -11.40
N LEU A 6 -21.50 -10.20 -12.03
CA LEU A 6 -22.03 -11.37 -11.32
C LEU A 6 -20.91 -12.16 -10.64
N LEU A 7 -19.78 -12.33 -11.31
CA LEU A 7 -18.62 -13.01 -10.73
C LEU A 7 -18.07 -12.23 -9.53
N LEU A 8 -17.93 -10.91 -9.66
CA LEU A 8 -17.47 -10.07 -8.55
C LEU A 8 -18.46 -10.08 -7.38
N LEU A 9 -19.77 -10.05 -7.67
CA LEU A 9 -20.82 -10.17 -6.67
C LEU A 9 -20.75 -11.52 -5.95
N ALA A 10 -20.59 -12.62 -6.69
CA ALA A 10 -20.43 -13.95 -6.11
C ALA A 10 -19.17 -14.03 -5.22
N ALA A 11 -18.05 -13.43 -5.66
CA ALA A 11 -16.83 -13.34 -4.88
C ALA A 11 -17.05 -12.56 -3.57
N LEU A 12 -17.72 -11.40 -3.63
CA LEU A 12 -18.05 -10.60 -2.45
C LEU A 12 -18.97 -11.34 -1.49
N LEU A 13 -20.03 -11.98 -2.00
CA LEU A 13 -20.95 -12.78 -1.19
C LEU A 13 -20.23 -13.95 -0.53
N THR A 14 -19.30 -14.61 -1.24
CA THR A 14 -18.49 -15.70 -0.69
C THR A 14 -17.63 -15.22 0.49
N VAL A 15 -16.90 -14.10 0.33
CA VAL A 15 -16.08 -13.52 1.41
C VAL A 15 -16.95 -13.11 2.59
N THR A 16 -18.07 -12.45 2.32
CA THR A 16 -19.00 -11.97 3.37
C THR A 16 -19.61 -13.13 4.13
N PHE A 17 -20.03 -14.18 3.44
CA PHE A 17 -20.61 -15.37 4.04
C PHE A 17 -19.59 -16.10 4.93
N ILE A 18 -18.38 -16.36 4.42
CA ILE A 18 -17.31 -17.00 5.21
C ILE A 18 -16.91 -16.13 6.40
N GLY A 19 -16.80 -14.81 6.20
CA GLY A 19 -16.51 -13.85 7.28
C GLY A 19 -17.58 -13.86 8.37
N TYR A 20 -18.86 -13.91 7.99
CA TYR A 20 -19.97 -14.02 8.94
C TYR A 20 -19.95 -15.35 9.69
N LEU A 21 -19.74 -16.47 8.98
CA LEU A 21 -19.61 -17.78 9.62
C LEU A 21 -18.48 -17.81 10.65
N GLN A 22 -17.33 -17.22 10.31
CA GLN A 22 -16.22 -17.13 11.23
C GLN A 22 -16.54 -16.23 12.44
N TYR A 23 -17.17 -15.08 12.22
CA TYR A 23 -17.51 -14.16 13.30
C TYR A 23 -18.53 -14.75 14.29
N GLN A 24 -19.62 -15.32 13.78
CA GLN A 24 -20.74 -15.79 14.59
C GLN A 24 -20.53 -17.19 15.17
N PHE A 25 -19.96 -18.10 14.39
CA PHE A 25 -19.88 -19.52 14.75
C PHE A 25 -18.45 -20.03 14.95
N GLN A 26 -17.43 -19.21 14.64
CA GLN A 26 -16.01 -19.57 14.79
C GLN A 26 -15.68 -20.93 14.15
N VAL A 27 -16.25 -21.19 12.97
CA VAL A 27 -16.16 -22.48 12.26
C VAL A 27 -14.72 -22.94 12.08
N PHE A 28 -13.79 -22.01 11.89
CA PHE A 28 -12.35 -22.29 11.71
C PHE A 28 -11.54 -22.09 13.01
N GLY A 29 -12.20 -22.19 14.16
CA GLY A 29 -11.62 -21.94 15.48
C GLY A 29 -11.40 -20.46 15.75
N GLN A 30 -10.55 -20.14 16.72
CA GLN A 30 -10.23 -18.75 17.10
C GLN A 30 -9.28 -18.06 16.10
N SER A 31 -8.65 -18.80 15.17
CA SER A 31 -7.62 -18.28 14.29
C SER A 31 -8.21 -17.66 13.01
N LEU A 32 -8.11 -16.33 12.90
CA LEU A 32 -8.52 -15.57 11.70
C LEU A 32 -7.73 -15.96 10.43
N HIS A 33 -6.51 -16.48 10.58
CA HIS A 33 -5.69 -16.96 9.47
C HIS A 33 -6.39 -18.10 8.71
N VAL A 34 -6.86 -19.14 9.41
CA VAL A 34 -7.50 -20.29 8.72
C VAL A 34 -8.78 -19.86 8.00
N ALA A 35 -9.55 -18.95 8.61
CA ALA A 35 -10.79 -18.44 8.04
C ALA A 35 -10.60 -17.61 6.75
N SER A 36 -9.46 -16.92 6.61
CA SER A 36 -9.13 -16.11 5.42
C SER A 36 -8.41 -16.91 4.33
N PHE A 37 -7.78 -18.02 4.67
CA PHE A 37 -7.09 -18.89 3.72
C PHE A 37 -8.03 -19.48 2.65
N ILE A 38 -9.16 -20.05 3.08
CA ILE A 38 -10.13 -20.70 2.18
C ILE A 38 -10.68 -19.72 1.13
N PRO A 39 -11.24 -18.55 1.50
CA PRO A 39 -11.71 -17.58 0.51
C PRO A 39 -10.56 -17.07 -0.36
N MET A 40 -9.36 -16.85 0.18
CA MET A 40 -8.19 -16.44 -0.59
C MET A 40 -7.91 -17.43 -1.75
N VAL A 41 -7.84 -18.72 -1.48
CA VAL A 41 -7.55 -19.75 -2.49
C VAL A 41 -8.65 -19.80 -3.55
N ILE A 42 -9.92 -19.79 -3.13
CA ILE A 42 -11.08 -19.79 -4.04
C ILE A 42 -11.04 -18.56 -4.95
N LEU A 43 -10.75 -17.38 -4.39
CA LEU A 43 -10.69 -16.13 -5.15
C LEU A 43 -9.51 -16.09 -6.12
N PHE A 44 -8.32 -16.57 -5.75
CA PHE A 44 -7.21 -16.65 -6.70
C PHE A 44 -7.53 -17.62 -7.84
N ALA A 45 -8.10 -18.79 -7.54
CA ALA A 45 -8.50 -19.75 -8.55
C ALA A 45 -9.55 -19.13 -9.50
N ALA A 46 -10.58 -18.47 -8.96
CA ALA A 46 -11.60 -17.80 -9.75
C ALA A 46 -11.02 -16.64 -10.58
N ALA A 47 -10.16 -15.82 -10.00
CA ALA A 47 -9.54 -14.70 -10.69
C ALA A 47 -8.75 -15.16 -11.92
N TYR A 48 -7.91 -16.19 -11.79
CA TYR A 48 -7.11 -16.72 -12.90
C TYR A 48 -7.92 -17.54 -13.90
N ARG A 49 -9.01 -18.19 -13.45
CA ARG A 49 -9.88 -18.98 -14.32
C ARG A 49 -10.76 -18.11 -15.22
N PHE A 50 -11.25 -17.01 -14.67
CA PHE A 50 -12.22 -16.11 -15.33
C PHE A 50 -11.63 -14.76 -15.75
N ASP A 51 -10.31 -14.56 -15.58
CA ASP A 51 -9.59 -13.35 -15.98
C ASP A 51 -10.18 -12.03 -15.45
N ASN A 52 -10.58 -12.03 -14.17
CA ASN A 52 -11.25 -10.89 -13.55
C ASN A 52 -10.36 -10.16 -12.53
N ILE A 53 -10.08 -8.89 -12.82
CA ILE A 53 -9.22 -8.00 -12.01
C ILE A 53 -9.85 -7.68 -10.64
N GLY A 54 -11.18 -7.53 -10.58
CA GLY A 54 -11.88 -7.24 -9.32
C GLY A 54 -11.77 -8.40 -8.35
N VAL A 55 -11.98 -9.63 -8.84
CA VAL A 55 -11.80 -10.85 -8.04
C VAL A 55 -10.35 -11.02 -7.59
N LEU A 56 -9.38 -10.72 -8.46
CA LEU A 56 -7.96 -10.73 -8.09
C LEU A 56 -7.66 -9.76 -6.94
N SER A 57 -8.26 -8.56 -6.97
CA SER A 57 -8.07 -7.55 -5.91
C SER A 57 -8.61 -8.04 -4.56
N LEU A 58 -9.75 -8.75 -4.56
CA LEU A 58 -10.28 -9.42 -3.37
C LEU A 58 -9.37 -10.56 -2.89
N ALA A 59 -8.78 -11.32 -3.82
CA ALA A 59 -7.85 -12.40 -3.50
C ALA A 59 -6.59 -11.85 -2.80
N ILE A 60 -5.98 -10.80 -3.34
CA ILE A 60 -4.80 -10.13 -2.75
C ILE A 60 -5.14 -9.53 -1.38
N THR A 61 -6.34 -8.96 -1.23
CA THR A 61 -6.80 -8.46 0.07
C THR A 61 -6.91 -9.59 1.10
N ASN A 62 -7.50 -10.73 0.73
CA ASN A 62 -7.58 -11.90 1.61
C ASN A 62 -6.20 -12.52 1.90
N LEU A 63 -5.24 -12.42 0.97
CA LEU A 63 -3.85 -12.80 1.22
C LEU A 63 -3.20 -11.93 2.31
N GLY A 64 -3.44 -10.61 2.29
CA GLY A 64 -2.97 -9.73 3.36
C GLY A 64 -3.54 -10.13 4.72
N VAL A 65 -4.84 -10.41 4.78
CA VAL A 65 -5.54 -10.88 5.99
C VAL A 65 -4.96 -12.22 6.48
N TRP A 66 -4.72 -13.15 5.56
CA TRP A 66 -4.12 -14.45 5.86
C TRP A 66 -2.70 -14.35 6.42
N LEU A 67 -1.91 -13.40 5.90
CA LEU A 67 -0.56 -13.12 6.37
C LEU A 67 -0.52 -12.34 7.70
N GLY A 68 -1.67 -12.01 8.28
CA GLY A 68 -1.73 -11.29 9.56
C GLY A 68 -1.74 -9.77 9.42
N ILE A 69 -1.79 -9.23 8.19
CA ILE A 69 -2.04 -7.80 7.94
C ILE A 69 -3.54 -7.55 8.15
N ASN A 70 -3.97 -7.67 9.41
CA ASN A 70 -5.35 -7.58 9.83
C ASN A 70 -5.56 -6.27 10.57
N VAL A 71 -6.35 -5.40 9.97
CA VAL A 71 -6.76 -4.16 10.62
C VAL A 71 -8.14 -4.40 11.25
N THR A 72 -8.16 -4.92 12.48
CA THR A 72 -9.43 -5.13 13.17
C THR A 72 -9.96 -3.77 13.66
N PRO A 73 -11.14 -3.29 13.21
CA PRO A 73 -11.65 -1.97 13.58
C PRO A 73 -11.82 -1.77 15.10
N THR A 74 -12.16 -2.84 15.82
CA THR A 74 -12.30 -2.82 17.28
C THR A 74 -10.96 -2.71 17.99
N SER A 75 -9.89 -3.28 17.42
CA SER A 75 -8.53 -3.09 17.92
C SER A 75 -8.08 -1.66 17.68
N LEU A 76 -8.37 -1.06 16.52
CA LEU A 76 -8.04 0.35 16.25
C LEU A 76 -8.65 1.32 17.28
N LEU A 77 -9.88 1.02 17.71
CA LEU A 77 -10.60 1.85 18.68
C LEU A 77 -10.15 1.61 20.13
N LYS A 78 -9.55 0.46 20.45
CA LYS A 78 -9.20 0.07 21.83
C LYS A 78 -7.70 0.05 22.13
N SER A 79 -6.87 -0.18 21.13
CA SER A 79 -5.42 -0.27 21.26
C SER A 79 -4.75 0.29 20.02
N TYR A 80 -3.96 1.35 20.20
CA TYR A 80 -3.12 1.96 19.16
C TYR A 80 -1.93 1.05 18.81
N GLN A 81 -2.18 -0.22 18.47
CA GLN A 81 -1.19 -1.27 18.25
C GLN A 81 -1.01 -1.56 16.75
N PHE A 82 -0.75 -0.51 15.96
CA PHE A 82 -0.15 -0.66 14.62
C PHE A 82 1.37 -0.95 14.68
N ASN A 83 1.89 -1.17 15.88
CA ASN A 83 3.31 -1.25 16.22
C ASN A 83 3.78 -2.69 16.48
N ASP A 84 3.28 -3.64 15.68
CA ASP A 84 3.83 -4.99 15.67
C ASP A 84 4.87 -5.09 14.56
N GLU A 85 6.12 -5.30 14.94
CA GLU A 85 7.25 -5.50 14.03
C GLU A 85 6.92 -6.60 13.00
N VAL A 86 6.19 -7.64 13.39
CA VAL A 86 5.80 -8.74 12.51
C VAL A 86 4.93 -8.25 11.35
N ILE A 87 3.97 -7.36 11.61
CA ILE A 87 3.09 -6.80 10.57
C ILE A 87 3.91 -5.93 9.61
N ILE A 88 4.85 -5.15 10.13
CA ILE A 88 5.73 -4.28 9.32
C ILE A 88 6.57 -5.13 8.37
N TYR A 89 7.29 -6.13 8.88
CA TYR A 89 8.11 -7.01 8.05
C TYR A 89 7.28 -7.80 7.04
N THR A 90 6.12 -8.30 7.45
CA THR A 90 5.22 -9.07 6.59
C THR A 90 4.66 -8.22 5.46
N GLY A 91 4.28 -6.97 5.72
CA GLY A 91 3.81 -6.06 4.68
C GLY A 91 4.92 -5.66 3.70
N ILE A 92 6.14 -5.41 4.18
CA ILE A 92 7.30 -5.19 3.30
C ILE A 92 7.52 -6.41 2.38
N LEU A 93 7.55 -7.61 2.97
CA LEU A 93 7.72 -8.85 2.21
C LEU A 93 6.61 -9.05 1.19
N LEU A 94 5.34 -8.88 1.59
CA LEU A 94 4.20 -9.00 0.70
C LEU A 94 4.28 -7.99 -0.45
N GLY A 95 4.61 -6.74 -0.16
CA GLY A 95 4.78 -5.70 -1.17
C GLY A 95 5.84 -6.06 -2.22
N LEU A 96 6.99 -6.58 -1.76
CA LEU A 96 8.07 -7.07 -2.64
C LEU A 96 7.65 -8.29 -3.46
N VAL A 97 6.96 -9.26 -2.85
CA VAL A 97 6.46 -10.46 -3.53
C VAL A 97 5.46 -10.09 -4.63
N LEU A 98 4.51 -9.19 -4.36
CA LEU A 98 3.54 -8.73 -5.37
C LEU A 98 4.24 -8.00 -6.52
N GLN A 99 5.25 -7.16 -6.21
CA GLN A 99 6.04 -6.48 -7.23
C GLN A 99 6.87 -7.47 -8.08
N LEU A 100 7.38 -8.53 -7.46
CA LEU A 100 8.09 -9.62 -8.16
C LEU A 100 7.14 -10.41 -9.07
N ILE A 101 5.94 -10.75 -8.59
CA ILE A 101 4.90 -11.43 -9.39
C ILE A 101 4.54 -10.57 -10.60
N ALA A 102 4.34 -9.26 -10.42
CA ALA A 102 4.06 -8.35 -11.52
C ALA A 102 5.18 -8.36 -12.57
N TRP A 103 6.45 -8.31 -12.14
CA TRP A 103 7.60 -8.36 -13.04
C TRP A 103 7.69 -9.71 -13.78
N LEU A 104 7.46 -10.82 -13.08
CA LEU A 104 7.42 -12.15 -13.68
C LEU A 104 6.29 -12.29 -14.71
N SER A 105 5.11 -11.72 -14.43
CA SER A 105 3.99 -11.69 -15.37
C SER A 105 4.31 -10.92 -16.65
N ILE A 106 5.06 -9.81 -16.56
CA ILE A 106 5.57 -9.11 -17.75
C ILE A 106 6.57 -10.00 -18.50
N LYS A 107 7.59 -10.51 -17.80
CA LYS A 107 8.71 -11.26 -18.41
C LYS A 107 8.27 -12.56 -19.08
N LYS A 108 7.30 -13.27 -18.51
CA LYS A 108 6.75 -14.53 -19.04
C LYS A 108 5.54 -14.30 -19.97
N GLU A 109 5.16 -13.05 -20.20
CA GLU A 109 3.96 -12.67 -20.96
C GLU A 109 2.64 -13.29 -20.44
N MET A 110 2.62 -13.70 -19.17
CA MET A 110 1.48 -14.35 -18.54
C MET A 110 0.54 -13.32 -17.91
N LYS A 111 -0.70 -13.25 -18.44
CA LYS A 111 -1.80 -12.44 -17.88
C LYS A 111 -1.37 -10.99 -17.61
N LYS A 112 -0.80 -10.33 -18.64
CA LYS A 112 -0.29 -8.95 -18.58
C LYS A 112 -1.29 -7.94 -18.00
N HIS A 113 -2.60 -8.17 -18.17
CA HIS A 113 -3.65 -7.31 -17.63
C HIS A 113 -3.73 -7.31 -16.08
N PHE A 114 -3.17 -8.31 -15.39
CA PHE A 114 -3.08 -8.33 -13.91
C PHE A 114 -1.88 -7.56 -13.35
N VAL A 115 -0.91 -7.22 -14.20
CA VAL A 115 0.34 -6.56 -13.79
C VAL A 115 0.05 -5.26 -13.04
N PHE A 116 -0.88 -4.45 -13.55
CA PHE A 116 -1.26 -3.19 -12.91
C PHE A 116 -1.77 -3.41 -11.48
N THR A 117 -2.64 -4.40 -11.28
CA THR A 117 -3.20 -4.73 -9.96
C THR A 117 -2.11 -5.19 -8.99
N TYR A 118 -1.24 -6.11 -9.42
CA TYR A 118 -0.13 -6.58 -8.59
C TYR A 118 0.85 -5.47 -8.22
N GLN A 119 1.21 -4.60 -9.18
CA GLN A 119 2.06 -3.44 -8.91
C GLN A 119 1.38 -2.46 -7.94
N ASN A 120 0.09 -2.20 -8.15
CA ASN A 120 -0.64 -1.25 -7.33
C ASN A 120 -0.69 -1.68 -5.86
N PHE A 121 -1.15 -2.90 -5.60
CA PHE A 121 -1.16 -3.46 -4.24
C PHE A 121 0.26 -3.55 -3.67
N GLY A 122 1.23 -4.04 -4.47
CA GLY A 122 2.61 -4.19 -4.02
C GLY A 122 3.24 -2.88 -3.56
N ILE A 123 3.08 -1.81 -4.35
CA ILE A 123 3.58 -0.47 -4.05
C ILE A 123 2.93 0.09 -2.79
N HIS A 124 1.59 0.07 -2.70
CA HIS A 124 0.88 0.62 -1.55
C HIS A 124 1.23 -0.11 -0.25
N VAL A 125 1.18 -1.46 -0.27
CA VAL A 125 1.51 -2.26 0.92
C VAL A 125 2.96 -2.02 1.33
N PHE A 126 3.91 -2.03 0.38
CA PHE A 126 5.32 -1.77 0.68
C PHE A 126 5.54 -0.40 1.31
N PHE A 127 5.03 0.67 0.69
CA PHE A 127 5.25 2.03 1.20
C PHE A 127 4.56 2.29 2.54
N ILE A 128 3.35 1.76 2.75
CA ILE A 128 2.66 1.87 4.04
C ILE A 128 3.45 1.16 5.13
N SER A 129 3.97 -0.04 4.85
CA SER A 129 4.80 -0.77 5.82
C SER A 129 6.13 -0.07 6.08
N CYS A 130 6.78 0.52 5.06
CA CYS A 130 7.97 1.34 5.28
C CYS A 130 7.68 2.61 6.10
N LEU A 131 6.54 3.27 5.88
CA LEU A 131 6.12 4.39 6.73
C LEU A 131 5.90 3.96 8.18
N ALA A 132 5.21 2.83 8.39
CA ALA A 132 5.05 2.24 9.72
C ALA A 132 6.41 1.94 10.36
N ALA A 133 7.38 1.43 9.59
CA ALA A 133 8.75 1.19 10.06
C ALA A 133 9.46 2.49 10.49
N ILE A 134 9.31 3.58 9.74
CA ILE A 134 9.86 4.90 10.09
C ILE A 134 9.25 5.43 11.39
N PHE A 135 7.96 5.19 11.63
CA PHE A 135 7.26 5.65 12.84
C PHE A 135 7.55 4.79 14.07
N HIS A 136 7.80 3.50 13.86
CA HIS A 136 7.95 2.51 14.93
C HIS A 136 9.40 2.37 15.41
N PHE A 137 10.34 2.16 14.48
CA PHE A 137 11.71 1.79 14.83
C PHE A 137 12.59 2.98 15.16
N HIS A 138 13.52 2.80 16.10
CA HIS A 138 14.55 3.80 16.40
C HIS A 138 15.47 4.09 15.21
N LEU A 139 15.74 3.09 14.36
CA LEU A 139 16.53 3.22 13.14
C LEU A 139 15.71 3.80 11.96
N TYR A 140 14.89 4.82 12.20
CA TYR A 140 14.02 5.41 11.18
C TYR A 140 14.76 5.92 9.95
N LEU A 141 16.03 6.34 10.08
CA LEU A 141 16.87 6.76 8.96
C LEU A 141 17.18 5.60 7.99
N PHE A 142 17.39 4.38 8.50
CA PHE A 142 17.58 3.21 7.65
C PHE A 142 16.33 2.93 6.81
N TRP A 143 15.16 2.97 7.44
CA TRP A 143 13.88 2.78 6.76
C TRP A 143 13.56 3.90 5.78
N LEU A 144 13.94 5.14 6.09
CA LEU A 144 13.84 6.27 5.17
C LEU A 144 14.75 6.07 3.95
N LEU A 145 15.99 5.61 4.13
CA LEU A 145 16.90 5.29 3.02
C LEU A 145 16.36 4.16 2.14
N LEU A 146 15.80 3.11 2.74
CA LEU A 146 15.13 2.03 2.01
C LEU A 146 13.95 2.56 1.20
N LEU A 147 13.08 3.36 1.82
CA LEU A 147 11.95 4.00 1.16
C LEU A 147 12.41 4.90 0.02
N ALA A 148 13.45 5.72 0.23
CA ALA A 148 14.01 6.62 -0.77
C ALA A 148 14.64 5.86 -1.95
N ALA A 149 15.34 4.76 -1.70
CA ALA A 149 15.92 3.91 -2.75
C ALA A 149 14.83 3.31 -3.66
N VAL A 150 13.78 2.74 -3.05
CA VAL A 150 12.66 2.17 -3.81
C VAL A 150 11.82 3.25 -4.50
N ALA A 151 11.60 4.40 -3.83
CA ALA A 151 10.96 5.56 -4.42
C ALA A 151 11.72 6.05 -5.65
N TYR A 152 13.04 6.18 -5.58
CA TYR A 152 13.87 6.58 -6.71
C TYR A 152 13.76 5.59 -7.88
N TYR A 153 13.84 4.28 -7.59
CA TYR A 153 13.64 3.25 -8.61
C TYR A 153 12.26 3.36 -9.28
N LEU A 154 11.18 3.45 -8.49
CA LEU A 154 9.82 3.55 -9.03
C LEU A 154 9.56 4.89 -9.74
N PHE A 155 10.19 5.97 -9.29
CA PHE A 155 10.13 7.28 -9.95
C PHE A 155 10.75 7.23 -11.34
N THR A 156 11.97 6.68 -11.46
CA THR A 156 12.63 6.52 -12.77
C THR A 156 11.83 5.59 -13.70
N LYS A 157 11.24 4.53 -13.14
CA LYS A 157 10.35 3.63 -13.87
C LYS A 157 9.07 4.35 -14.33
N ALA A 158 8.41 5.11 -13.46
CA ALA A 158 7.19 5.85 -13.78
C ALA A 158 7.40 6.88 -14.89
N ILE A 159 8.56 7.55 -14.92
CA ILE A 159 8.93 8.45 -16.02
C ILE A 159 9.11 7.68 -17.34
N LYS A 160 9.80 6.53 -17.31
CA LYS A 160 10.01 5.69 -18.50
C LYS A 160 8.69 5.15 -19.07
N GLU A 161 7.80 4.70 -18.18
CA GLU A 161 6.48 4.15 -18.54
C GLU A 161 5.43 5.25 -18.76
N LYS A 162 5.81 6.53 -18.62
CA LYS A 162 4.93 7.71 -18.70
C LYS A 162 3.69 7.63 -17.79
N SER A 163 3.76 6.87 -16.70
CA SER A 163 2.65 6.69 -15.78
C SER A 163 2.63 7.77 -14.71
N PHE A 164 1.74 8.76 -14.87
CA PHE A 164 1.53 9.79 -13.85
C PHE A 164 1.00 9.20 -12.54
N TYR A 165 0.21 8.13 -12.60
CA TYR A 165 -0.35 7.47 -11.42
C TYR A 165 0.73 6.95 -10.47
N PHE A 166 1.71 6.18 -10.98
CA PHE A 166 2.78 5.65 -10.15
C PHE A 166 3.71 6.76 -9.63
N LEU A 167 3.95 7.79 -10.45
CA LEU A 167 4.69 8.98 -10.04
C LEU A 167 4.01 9.67 -8.84
N LEU A 168 2.70 9.88 -8.93
CA LEU A 168 1.90 10.49 -7.87
C LEU A 168 2.04 9.71 -6.56
N MET A 169 1.87 8.38 -6.60
CA MET A 169 1.96 7.55 -5.40
C MET A 169 3.34 7.63 -4.74
N VAL A 170 4.41 7.49 -5.53
CA VAL A 170 5.78 7.57 -5.02
C VAL A 170 6.05 8.92 -4.36
N VAL A 171 5.63 10.01 -5.00
CA VAL A 171 5.85 11.38 -4.53
C VAL A 171 5.07 11.64 -3.24
N LEU A 172 3.82 11.17 -3.14
CA LEU A 172 3.01 11.30 -1.92
C LEU A 172 3.62 10.53 -0.75
N TYR A 173 4.02 9.28 -0.95
CA TYR A 173 4.64 8.48 0.12
C TYR A 173 5.99 9.05 0.56
N ALA A 174 6.83 9.48 -0.39
CA ALA A 174 8.09 10.13 -0.09
C ALA A 174 7.89 11.46 0.67
N PHE A 175 6.87 12.24 0.29
CA PHE A 175 6.51 13.47 1.00
C PHE A 175 6.14 13.19 2.45
N VAL A 176 5.25 12.23 2.71
CA VAL A 176 4.86 11.86 4.09
C VAL A 176 6.07 11.41 4.91
N ALA A 177 6.94 10.56 4.34
CA ALA A 177 8.14 10.08 5.01
C ALA A 177 9.13 11.20 5.36
N LEU A 178 9.37 12.12 4.41
CA LEU A 178 10.24 13.27 4.60
C LEU A 178 9.66 14.26 5.61
N SER A 179 8.39 14.61 5.49
CA SER A 179 7.72 15.53 6.41
C SER A 179 7.76 15.01 7.84
N PHE A 180 7.45 13.73 8.06
CA PHE A 180 7.58 13.12 9.38
C PHE A 180 9.02 13.21 9.90
N THR A 181 10.01 12.86 9.07
CA THR A 181 11.41 12.87 9.50
C THR A 181 11.89 14.27 9.88
N VAL A 182 11.58 15.28 9.06
CA VAL A 182 11.94 16.67 9.34
C VAL A 182 11.26 17.18 10.61
N ILE A 183 9.97 16.92 10.78
CA ILE A 183 9.24 17.29 11.99
C ILE A 183 9.84 16.61 13.22
N ASN A 184 10.11 15.31 13.15
CA ASN A 184 10.72 14.56 14.25
C ASN A 184 12.12 15.09 14.61
N LEU A 185 12.92 15.50 13.62
CA LEU A 185 14.22 16.11 13.86
C LEU A 185 14.10 17.49 14.52
N LEU A 186 13.16 18.34 14.07
CA LEU A 186 12.90 19.64 14.68
C LEU A 186 12.44 19.49 16.14
N LEU A 187 11.52 18.57 16.41
CA LEU A 187 11.01 18.29 17.76
C LEU A 187 12.09 17.77 18.71
N LYS A 188 13.08 17.03 18.22
CA LYS A 188 14.23 16.58 19.02
C LYS A 188 15.25 17.69 19.28
N ALA A 189 15.33 18.69 18.39
CA ALA A 189 16.30 19.78 18.50
C ALA A 189 15.92 20.81 19.59
N ASP A 190 14.61 21.01 19.83
CA ASP A 190 14.12 21.85 20.91
C ASP A 190 12.95 21.15 21.64
N PRO A 191 13.24 20.44 22.74
CA PRO A 191 12.25 19.68 23.50
C PRO A 191 11.24 20.54 24.26
N ASN A 192 11.44 21.86 24.35
CA ASN A 192 10.60 22.73 25.17
C ASN A 192 9.29 23.12 24.47
N PHE A 193 9.10 22.72 23.20
CA PHE A 193 7.91 23.02 22.39
C PHE A 193 7.55 24.51 22.42
N ASP A 194 8.54 25.38 22.25
CA ASP A 194 8.29 26.82 22.22
C ASP A 194 7.36 27.19 21.06
N THR A 195 6.61 28.28 21.24
CA THR A 195 5.69 28.85 20.25
C THR A 195 6.39 29.11 18.92
N GLY A 196 7.68 29.49 18.96
CA GLY A 196 8.51 29.67 17.77
C GLY A 196 8.71 28.39 16.95
N LEU A 197 8.90 27.25 17.60
CA LEU A 197 9.07 25.96 16.92
C LEU A 197 7.78 25.50 16.25
N MET A 198 6.62 25.70 16.90
CA MET A 198 5.32 25.39 16.28
C MET A 198 5.07 26.22 15.01
N LEU A 199 5.48 27.50 15.00
CA LEU A 199 5.39 28.35 13.81
C LEU A 199 6.28 27.81 12.68
N ILE A 200 7.53 27.43 13.00
CA ILE A 200 8.48 26.87 12.01
C ILE A 200 7.93 25.58 11.38
N ILE A 201 7.39 24.66 12.20
CA ILE A 201 6.78 23.42 11.69
C ILE A 201 5.61 23.73 10.75
N THR A 202 4.75 24.67 11.12
CA THR A 202 3.59 25.06 10.31
C THR A 202 4.00 25.70 8.99
N MET A 203 5.00 26.58 9.02
CA MET A 203 5.57 27.20 7.82
C MET A 203 6.24 26.17 6.90
N TYR A 204 7.04 25.27 7.48
CA TYR A 204 7.66 24.17 6.75
C TYR A 204 6.60 23.29 6.06
N PHE A 205 5.57 22.84 6.78
CA PHE A 205 4.55 21.97 6.23
C PHE A 205 3.76 22.64 5.11
N THR A 206 3.43 23.93 5.27
CA THR A 206 2.70 24.71 4.25
C THR A 206 3.56 24.90 3.00
N THR A 207 4.81 25.32 3.15
CA THR A 207 5.72 25.54 2.01
C THR A 207 6.06 24.24 1.28
N ALA A 208 6.28 23.15 2.03
CA ALA A 208 6.53 21.83 1.45
C ALA A 208 5.30 21.31 0.67
N SER A 209 4.08 21.52 1.19
CA SER A 209 2.84 21.14 0.50
C SER A 209 2.65 21.92 -0.80
N ILE A 210 2.94 23.22 -0.80
CA ILE A 210 2.90 24.05 -2.01
C ILE A 210 3.93 23.54 -3.04
N GLY A 211 5.16 23.25 -2.61
CA GLY A 211 6.21 22.69 -3.45
C GLY A 211 5.81 21.35 -4.07
N LEU A 212 5.18 20.47 -3.29
CA LEU A 212 4.64 19.18 -3.74
C LEU A 212 3.63 19.36 -4.87
N ILE A 213 2.67 20.29 -4.70
CA ILE A 213 1.64 20.56 -5.70
C ILE A 213 2.26 21.08 -7.00
N PHE A 214 3.18 22.05 -6.92
CA PHE A 214 3.87 22.56 -8.10
C PHE A 214 4.70 21.49 -8.81
N PHE A 215 5.39 20.64 -8.06
CA PHE A 215 6.13 19.51 -8.59
C PHE A 215 5.22 18.53 -9.34
N LEU A 216 4.08 18.16 -8.77
CA LEU A 216 3.11 17.28 -9.41
C LEU A 216 2.49 17.91 -10.66
N ILE A 217 2.17 19.21 -10.65
CA ILE A 217 1.67 19.93 -11.83
C ILE A 217 2.71 19.92 -12.95
N HIS A 218 3.99 20.17 -12.63
CA HIS A 218 5.07 20.16 -13.60
C HIS A 218 5.19 18.80 -14.30
N TYR A 219 5.21 17.70 -13.54
CA TYR A 219 5.32 16.36 -14.10
C TYR A 219 4.04 15.89 -14.80
N ASN A 220 2.85 16.27 -14.32
CA ASN A 220 1.59 15.99 -15.00
C ASN A 220 1.59 16.56 -16.42
N LYS A 221 2.00 17.83 -16.58
CA LYS A 221 2.12 18.47 -17.89
C LYS A 221 3.13 17.78 -18.80
N LYS A 222 4.30 17.39 -18.25
CA LYS A 222 5.37 16.71 -18.99
C LYS A 222 4.95 15.32 -19.50
N LEU A 223 4.16 14.60 -18.70
CA LEU A 223 3.72 13.24 -19.04
C LEU A 223 2.51 13.25 -19.98
N LYS A 224 1.51 14.13 -19.77
CA LYS A 224 0.33 14.26 -20.65
C LYS A 224 0.65 14.67 -22.09
N HIS A 225 1.75 15.40 -22.32
CA HIS A 225 2.11 15.84 -23.67
C HIS A 225 2.44 14.70 -24.65
N HIS A 226 2.53 13.46 -24.16
CA HIS A 226 2.86 12.27 -24.96
C HIS A 226 1.70 11.29 -25.17
N ASP A 227 0.50 11.57 -24.65
CA ASP A 227 -0.70 10.75 -24.88
C ASP A 227 -1.44 11.16 -26.18
N ASN A 228 -1.01 12.26 -26.83
CA ASN A 228 -1.63 12.82 -28.04
C ASN A 228 -0.80 12.60 -29.33
N LEU A 229 0.12 11.63 -29.34
CA LEU A 229 0.88 11.18 -30.51
C LEU A 229 0.78 9.66 -30.64
#